data_AF-A0A8T1IA35-F1
#
_entry.id   AF-A0A8T1IA35-F1
#
_cell.length_a   1.000
_cell.length_b   1.000
_cell.length_c   1.000
_cell.angle_alpha   90.00
_cell.angle_beta   90.00
_cell.angle_gamma   90.00
#
_symmetry.space_group_name_H-M   'P 1'
#
loop_
_entity.id
_entity.type
_entity.pdbx_description
1 polymer ?
#
loop_
_entity_poly.entity_id
_entity_poly.type
_entity_poly.pdbx_seq_one_letter_code
_entity_poly.pdbx_strand_id
1 'polypeptide(L)'
;MYKSYQDSMTIVREYGKPDVFVAMTCSPTWEEIMEKIPDGQTAQDNPYIVARVWQLKLGAELKDLDEGVLGRVHARIYVVEFQKRGLPHAHILVILAEEDKPRTRQIIDKMVSADLPDKEKNPQLYKTATTCMIHGPCGATHPKAVCMKGGKYTNGFPKSLSKVTKGNVAGYPVYRRRRRAVGEVLTNGKEYDNETINQWVVPYNPCLSQK
;
A
#
# COMPACT_ATOMS: atom_id res chain seq x y z
N MET A 1 2.34 1.75 25.80
CA MET A 1 2.58 0.62 24.88
C MET A 1 2.01 -0.69 25.42
N TYR A 2 2.29 -1.09 26.67
CA TYR A 2 1.76 -2.35 27.25
C TYR A 2 0.22 -2.44 27.28
N LYS A 3 -0.47 -1.38 27.75
CA LYS A 3 -1.93 -1.32 27.76
C LYS A 3 -2.54 -1.47 26.36
N SER A 4 -2.07 -0.67 25.39
CA SER A 4 -2.55 -0.73 24.00
C SER A 4 -2.33 -2.11 23.36
N TYR A 5 -1.24 -2.79 23.71
CA TYR A 5 -1.03 -4.18 23.31
C TYR A 5 -2.07 -5.12 23.93
N GLN A 6 -2.31 -5.04 25.24
CA GLN A 6 -3.33 -5.85 25.92
C GLN A 6 -4.74 -5.59 25.37
N ASP A 7 -5.10 -4.33 25.10
CA ASP A 7 -6.37 -3.95 24.48
C ASP A 7 -6.48 -4.59 23.07
N SER A 8 -5.41 -4.52 22.28
CA SER A 8 -5.34 -5.14 20.95
C SER A 8 -5.51 -6.66 21.02
N MET A 9 -4.85 -7.32 21.98
CA MET A 9 -4.98 -8.76 22.19
C MET A 9 -6.39 -9.14 22.66
N THR A 10 -7.04 -8.28 23.44
CA THR A 10 -8.43 -8.48 23.88
C THR A 10 -9.39 -8.39 22.71
N ILE A 11 -9.21 -7.40 21.81
CA ILE A 11 -9.99 -7.28 20.57
C ILE A 11 -9.80 -8.53 19.69
N VAL A 12 -8.57 -9.00 19.51
CA VAL A 12 -8.28 -10.21 18.73
C VAL A 12 -8.88 -11.47 19.37
N ARG A 13 -8.93 -11.54 20.70
CA ARG A 13 -9.58 -12.64 21.41
C ARG A 13 -11.09 -12.64 21.19
N GLU A 14 -11.72 -11.47 21.17
CA GLU A 14 -13.17 -11.31 21.03
C GLU A 14 -13.63 -11.52 19.57
N TYR A 15 -12.98 -10.84 18.63
CA TYR A 15 -13.43 -10.79 17.23
C TYR A 15 -12.65 -11.74 16.30
N GLY A 16 -11.60 -12.38 16.81
CA GLY A 16 -10.72 -13.26 16.04
C GLY A 16 -9.51 -12.54 15.43
N LYS A 17 -8.71 -13.28 14.66
CA LYS A 17 -7.51 -12.75 14.01
C LYS A 17 -7.86 -11.72 12.92
N PRO A 18 -6.99 -10.73 12.66
CA PRO A 18 -7.14 -9.82 11.53
C PRO A 18 -7.22 -10.53 10.18
N ASP A 19 -8.07 -10.01 9.30
CA ASP A 19 -8.31 -10.52 7.95
C ASP A 19 -7.54 -9.70 6.89
N VAL A 20 -7.43 -8.39 7.10
CA VAL A 20 -6.74 -7.47 6.20
C VAL A 20 -5.73 -6.61 6.97
N PHE A 21 -4.57 -6.41 6.36
CA PHE A 21 -3.54 -5.50 6.82
C PHE A 21 -3.40 -4.36 5.82
N VAL A 22 -3.60 -3.13 6.28
CA VAL A 22 -3.44 -1.90 5.50
C VAL A 22 -2.27 -1.12 6.05
N ALA A 23 -1.40 -0.66 5.16
CA ALA A 23 -0.28 0.20 5.50
C ALA A 23 -0.44 1.54 4.78
N MET A 24 -0.45 2.63 5.53
CA MET A 24 -0.57 3.99 4.99
C MET A 24 0.72 4.76 5.24
N THR A 25 1.38 5.21 4.18
CA THR A 25 2.64 5.98 4.28
C THR A 25 2.40 7.42 3.86
N CYS A 26 2.88 8.37 4.67
CA CYS A 26 2.87 9.77 4.30
C CYS A 26 3.75 10.03 3.08
N SER A 27 3.22 10.74 2.08
CA SER A 27 4.05 11.32 1.02
C SER A 27 4.36 12.77 1.34
N PRO A 28 5.63 13.20 1.34
CA PRO A 28 5.97 14.62 1.55
C PRO A 28 5.58 15.48 0.33
N THR A 29 5.25 14.87 -0.80
CA THR A 29 4.88 15.55 -2.04
C THR A 29 3.37 15.60 -2.26
N TRP A 30 2.56 15.33 -1.23
CA TRP A 30 1.13 15.58 -1.30
C TRP A 30 0.87 17.07 -1.55
N GLU A 31 -0.09 17.37 -2.42
CA GLU A 31 -0.41 18.73 -2.85
C GLU A 31 -0.76 19.62 -1.65
N GLU A 32 -1.54 19.11 -0.70
CA GLU A 32 -1.95 19.86 0.49
C GLU A 32 -0.76 20.19 1.43
N ILE A 33 0.33 19.42 1.34
CA ILE A 33 1.59 19.74 2.03
C ILE A 33 2.35 20.79 1.23
N MET A 34 2.56 20.55 -0.07
CA MET A 34 3.36 21.43 -0.94
C MET A 34 2.77 22.84 -1.04
N GLU A 35 1.45 22.98 -1.10
CA GLU A 35 0.75 24.27 -1.14
C GLU A 35 0.90 25.10 0.14
N LYS A 36 1.24 24.46 1.26
CA LYS A 36 1.33 25.11 2.57
C LYS A 36 2.77 25.31 3.04
N ILE A 37 3.73 24.68 2.38
CA ILE A 37 5.16 24.87 2.67
C ILE A 37 5.60 26.24 2.15
N PRO A 38 6.29 27.06 2.96
CA PRO A 38 6.86 28.32 2.49
C PRO A 38 7.93 28.13 1.41
N ASP A 39 8.07 29.11 0.52
CA ASP A 39 9.10 29.10 -0.52
C ASP A 39 10.50 28.86 0.07
N GLY A 40 11.26 27.97 -0.57
CA GLY A 40 12.61 27.59 -0.14
C GLY A 40 12.68 26.62 1.03
N GLN A 41 11.54 26.20 1.60
CA GLN A 41 11.49 25.17 2.64
C GLN A 41 11.03 23.81 2.09
N THR A 42 11.24 22.76 2.88
CA THR A 42 10.79 21.40 2.58
C THR A 42 9.76 20.90 3.59
N ALA A 43 9.14 19.76 3.29
CA ALA A 43 8.24 19.08 4.22
C ALA A 43 8.93 18.69 5.54
N GLN A 44 10.25 18.44 5.52
CA GLN A 44 11.02 18.12 6.72
C GLN A 44 11.20 19.33 7.63
N ASP A 45 11.25 20.53 7.06
CA ASP A 45 11.34 21.79 7.80
C ASP A 45 10.00 22.17 8.45
N ASN A 46 8.89 21.60 7.95
CA ASN A 46 7.52 21.90 8.38
C ASN A 46 6.77 20.65 8.90
N PRO A 47 7.28 19.95 9.94
CA PRO A 47 6.71 18.69 10.40
C PRO A 47 5.27 18.81 10.91
N TYR A 48 4.86 20.00 11.39
CA TYR A 48 3.48 20.24 11.82
C TYR A 48 2.48 20.24 10.66
N ILE A 49 2.86 20.77 9.48
CA ILE A 49 2.04 20.74 8.26
C ILE A 49 1.86 19.30 7.83
N VAL A 50 2.97 18.56 7.76
CA VAL A 50 2.99 17.13 7.40
C VAL A 50 2.08 16.34 8.34
N ALA A 51 2.24 16.50 9.66
CA ALA A 51 1.44 15.78 10.64
C ALA A 51 -0.05 16.11 10.53
N ARG A 52 -0.42 17.38 10.29
CA ARG A 52 -1.82 17.80 10.16
C ARG A 52 -2.47 17.24 8.90
N VAL A 53 -1.82 17.36 7.74
CA VAL A 53 -2.33 16.79 6.48
C VAL A 53 -2.45 15.28 6.61
N TRP A 54 -1.43 14.62 7.17
CA TRP A 54 -1.45 13.18 7.35
C TRP A 54 -2.55 12.71 8.29
N GLN A 55 -2.80 13.41 9.41
CA GLN A 55 -3.90 13.08 10.32
C GLN A 55 -5.27 13.20 9.63
N LEU A 56 -5.47 14.22 8.79
CA LEU A 56 -6.70 14.38 8.01
C LEU A 56 -6.89 13.22 7.03
N LYS A 57 -5.83 12.85 6.30
CA LYS A 57 -5.87 11.71 5.37
C LYS A 57 -6.06 10.39 6.09
N LEU A 58 -5.41 10.16 7.25
CA LEU A 58 -5.65 8.97 8.07
C LEU A 58 -7.11 8.93 8.54
N GLY A 59 -7.67 10.04 8.99
CA GLY A 59 -9.09 10.12 9.38
C GLY A 59 -10.02 9.76 8.23
N ALA A 60 -9.73 10.22 7.01
CA ALA A 60 -10.47 9.84 5.81
C ALA A 60 -10.35 8.35 5.50
N GLU A 61 -9.13 7.79 5.50
CA GLU A 61 -8.86 6.36 5.28
C GLU A 61 -9.63 5.50 6.30
N LEU A 62 -9.56 5.84 7.58
CA LEU A 62 -10.28 5.10 8.64
C LEU A 62 -11.80 5.19 8.46
N LYS A 63 -12.31 6.33 8.00
CA LYS A 63 -13.74 6.49 7.69
C LYS A 63 -14.15 5.59 6.53
N ASP A 64 -13.37 5.51 5.45
CA ASP A 64 -13.68 4.62 4.33
C ASP A 64 -13.70 3.15 4.74
N LEU A 65 -12.79 2.76 5.63
CA LEU A 65 -12.78 1.42 6.22
C LEU A 65 -14.06 1.16 7.01
N ASP A 66 -14.47 2.10 7.88
CA ASP A 66 -15.70 2.00 8.67
C ASP A 66 -16.96 1.99 7.79
N GLU A 67 -16.94 2.67 6.64
CA GLU A 67 -18.01 2.67 5.63
C GLU A 67 -18.02 1.42 4.73
N GLY A 68 -17.06 0.51 4.91
CA GLY A 68 -17.07 -0.82 4.32
C GLY A 68 -16.38 -0.94 2.96
N VAL A 69 -15.42 -0.06 2.65
CA VAL A 69 -14.62 -0.14 1.41
C VAL A 69 -13.90 -1.50 1.23
N LEU A 70 -13.59 -2.18 2.34
CA LEU A 70 -13.01 -3.53 2.37
C LEU A 70 -14.00 -4.59 2.88
N GLY A 71 -15.30 -4.29 2.90
CA GLY A 71 -16.32 -5.10 3.59
C GLY A 71 -16.60 -4.60 5.01
N ARG A 72 -17.61 -5.17 5.66
CA ARG A 72 -18.09 -4.73 6.96
C ARG A 72 -17.04 -4.99 8.04
N VAL A 73 -16.62 -3.94 8.73
CA VAL A 73 -15.62 -4.00 9.78
C VAL A 73 -16.27 -4.33 11.13
N HIS A 74 -15.81 -5.37 11.80
CA HIS A 74 -16.19 -5.65 13.19
C HIS A 74 -15.27 -4.94 14.18
N ALA A 75 -13.98 -4.93 13.88
CA ALA A 75 -12.99 -4.23 14.69
C ALA A 75 -11.80 -3.82 13.83
N ARG A 76 -11.15 -2.73 14.22
CA ARG A 76 -9.87 -2.32 13.65
C ARG A 76 -8.92 -1.86 14.75
N ILE A 77 -7.65 -2.19 14.57
CA ILE A 77 -6.56 -1.79 15.45
C ILE A 77 -5.55 -1.06 14.57
N TYR A 78 -5.04 0.08 15.00
CA TYR A 78 -3.96 0.72 14.28
C TYR A 78 -2.90 1.32 15.19
N VAL A 79 -1.68 1.37 14.68
CA VAL A 79 -0.54 2.01 15.32
C VAL A 79 0.05 3.00 14.33
N VAL A 80 0.43 4.17 14.85
CA VAL A 80 1.14 5.19 14.11
C VAL A 80 2.61 5.17 14.53
N GLU A 81 3.48 5.02 13.54
CA GLU A 81 4.92 5.03 13.71
C GLU A 81 5.54 6.10 12.81
N PHE A 82 6.69 6.62 13.19
CA PHE A 82 7.44 7.56 12.36
C PHE A 82 8.55 6.80 11.65
N GLN A 83 8.47 6.72 10.32
CA GLN A 83 9.50 6.11 9.50
C GLN A 83 10.75 6.98 9.43
N LYS A 84 11.83 6.44 8.83
CA LYS A 84 13.07 7.19 8.61
C LYS A 84 12.75 8.49 7.87
N ARG A 85 13.33 9.60 8.37
CA ARG A 85 13.04 11.01 7.98
C ARG A 85 11.83 11.65 8.68
N GLY A 86 11.25 10.99 9.69
CA GLY A 86 10.21 11.59 10.55
C GLY A 86 8.83 11.67 9.93
N LEU A 87 8.58 10.93 8.83
CA LEU A 87 7.28 10.90 8.19
C LEU A 87 6.37 9.87 8.88
N PRO A 88 5.10 10.21 9.16
CA PRO A 88 4.18 9.30 9.81
C PRO A 88 3.75 8.15 8.89
N HIS A 89 3.51 7.00 9.50
CA HIS A 89 3.10 5.76 8.88
C HIS A 89 2.10 5.05 9.78
N ALA A 90 1.04 4.48 9.21
CA ALA A 90 0.08 3.69 9.97
C ALA A 90 0.12 2.22 9.55
N HIS A 91 0.12 1.35 10.56
CA HIS A 91 -0.18 -0.06 10.43
C HIS A 91 -1.60 -0.29 10.93
N ILE A 92 -2.50 -0.74 10.06
CA ILE A 92 -3.93 -0.91 10.36
C ILE A 92 -4.28 -2.39 10.15
N LEU A 93 -4.76 -3.03 11.21
CA LEU A 93 -5.32 -4.38 11.19
C LEU A 93 -6.84 -4.27 11.18
N VAL A 94 -7.48 -4.94 10.23
CA VAL A 94 -8.94 -4.95 10.04
C VAL A 94 -9.45 -6.38 10.26
N ILE A 95 -10.45 -6.51 11.13
CA ILE A 95 -11.21 -7.75 11.38
C ILE A 95 -12.59 -7.55 10.74
N LEU A 96 -12.92 -8.39 9.77
CA LEU A 96 -14.13 -8.27 8.96
C LEU A 96 -15.26 -9.17 9.47
N ALA A 97 -16.48 -8.81 9.10
CA ALA A 97 -17.63 -9.68 9.25
C ALA A 97 -17.44 -10.99 8.51
N GLU A 98 -17.96 -12.07 9.08
CA GLU A 98 -17.74 -13.44 8.62
C GLU A 98 -18.08 -13.62 7.12
N GLU A 99 -19.20 -13.04 6.68
CA GLU A 99 -19.65 -12.99 5.29
C GLU A 99 -18.74 -12.21 4.33
N ASP A 100 -17.97 -11.24 4.84
CA ASP A 100 -17.09 -10.37 4.04
C ASP A 100 -15.61 -10.82 4.06
N LYS A 101 -15.28 -11.88 4.82
CA LYS A 101 -13.90 -12.36 4.92
C LYS A 101 -13.35 -12.80 3.55
N PRO A 102 -12.08 -12.48 3.22
CA PRO A 102 -11.47 -12.75 1.91
C PRO A 102 -11.07 -14.22 1.71
N ARG A 103 -12.06 -15.12 1.74
CA ARG A 103 -11.87 -16.58 1.65
C ARG A 103 -11.80 -17.11 0.23
N THR A 104 -12.30 -16.33 -0.72
CA THR A 104 -12.32 -16.71 -2.14
C THR A 104 -11.42 -15.77 -2.93
N ARG A 105 -10.87 -16.30 -4.03
CA ARG A 105 -10.09 -15.48 -4.97
C ARG A 105 -10.88 -14.28 -5.48
N GLN A 106 -12.19 -14.41 -5.65
CA GLN A 106 -13.05 -13.36 -6.18
C GLN A 106 -13.17 -12.20 -5.19
N ILE A 107 -13.25 -12.50 -3.88
CA ILE A 107 -13.27 -11.47 -2.85
C ILE A 107 -11.88 -10.81 -2.74
N ILE A 108 -10.81 -11.60 -2.75
CA ILE A 108 -9.43 -11.06 -2.73
C ILE A 108 -9.18 -10.13 -3.92
N ASP A 109 -9.55 -10.55 -5.14
CA ASP A 109 -9.36 -9.78 -6.37
C ASP A 109 -10.21 -8.49 -6.41
N LYS A 110 -11.25 -8.38 -5.59
CA LYS A 110 -12.01 -7.12 -5.40
C LYS A 110 -11.31 -6.18 -4.43
N MET A 111 -10.66 -6.72 -3.40
CA MET A 111 -9.99 -5.93 -2.36
C MET A 111 -8.57 -5.51 -2.74
N VAL A 112 -7.85 -6.33 -3.50
CA VAL A 112 -6.42 -6.14 -3.77
C VAL A 112 -6.12 -6.30 -5.26
N SER A 113 -5.40 -5.32 -5.80
CA SER A 113 -4.81 -5.37 -7.13
C SER A 113 -3.29 -5.38 -7.02
N ALA A 114 -2.65 -6.17 -7.89
CA ALA A 114 -1.22 -6.06 -8.16
C ALA A 114 -0.96 -5.85 -9.67
N ASP A 115 -1.98 -5.38 -10.40
CA ASP A 115 -1.86 -4.96 -11.78
C ASP A 115 -1.73 -3.43 -11.84
N LEU A 116 -0.94 -2.93 -12.77
CA LEU A 116 -0.95 -1.52 -13.12
C LEU A 116 -2.32 -1.18 -13.75
N PRO A 117 -2.98 -0.10 -13.30
CA PRO A 117 -4.24 0.35 -13.89
C PRO A 117 -4.12 0.65 -15.38
N ASP A 118 -5.27 0.78 -16.03
CA ASP A 118 -5.34 1.32 -17.38
C ASP A 118 -5.24 2.85 -17.31
N LYS A 119 -4.29 3.40 -18.08
CA LYS A 119 -3.98 4.85 -18.08
C LYS A 119 -5.13 5.69 -18.59
N GLU A 120 -5.86 5.19 -19.59
CA GLU A 120 -6.95 5.93 -20.23
C GLU A 120 -8.24 5.80 -19.43
N LYS A 121 -8.51 4.61 -18.85
CA LYS A 121 -9.75 4.38 -18.08
C LYS A 121 -9.69 4.96 -16.68
N ASN A 122 -8.52 4.94 -16.03
CA ASN A 122 -8.35 5.40 -14.65
C ASN A 122 -7.04 6.20 -14.50
N PRO A 123 -6.94 7.40 -15.10
CA PRO A 123 -5.70 8.17 -15.13
C PRO A 123 -5.17 8.55 -13.74
N GLN A 124 -6.06 8.86 -12.79
CA GLN A 124 -5.67 9.19 -11.42
C GLN A 124 -5.05 7.98 -10.69
N LEU A 125 -5.75 6.84 -10.70
CA LEU A 125 -5.21 5.61 -10.09
C LEU A 125 -3.92 5.15 -10.80
N TYR A 126 -3.85 5.30 -12.12
CA TYR A 126 -2.63 5.03 -12.88
C TYR A 126 -1.47 5.87 -12.37
N LYS A 127 -1.67 7.19 -12.23
CA LYS A 127 -0.67 8.13 -11.70
C LYS A 127 -0.23 7.66 -10.30
N THR A 128 -1.17 7.47 -9.37
CA THR A 128 -0.85 6.99 -8.00
C THR A 128 -0.10 5.66 -8.01
N ALA A 129 -0.54 4.69 -8.82
CA ALA A 129 0.09 3.39 -8.89
C ALA A 129 1.52 3.47 -9.46
N THR A 130 1.73 4.24 -10.53
CA THR A 130 3.08 4.43 -11.08
C THR A 130 4.01 5.12 -10.09
N THR A 131 3.54 6.16 -9.39
CA THR A 131 4.37 6.93 -8.46
C THR A 131 4.67 6.16 -7.17
N CYS A 132 3.65 5.55 -6.56
CA CYS A 132 3.74 5.03 -5.19
C CYS A 132 3.72 3.50 -5.08
N MET A 133 3.14 2.80 -6.06
CA MET A 133 2.91 1.35 -5.99
C MET A 133 3.84 0.53 -6.89
N ILE A 134 4.89 1.13 -7.45
CA ILE A 134 5.95 0.38 -8.14
C ILE A 134 7.14 0.19 -7.20
N HIS A 135 7.55 -1.06 -7.01
CA HIS A 135 8.73 -1.37 -6.23
C HIS A 135 10.00 -0.88 -6.94
N GLY A 136 10.79 -0.09 -6.23
CA GLY A 136 12.05 0.47 -6.71
C GLY A 136 12.00 1.99 -6.89
N PRO A 137 13.04 2.58 -7.49
CA PRO A 137 14.17 1.93 -8.14
C PRO A 137 15.08 1.17 -7.14
N CYS A 138 15.49 -0.04 -7.52
CA CYS A 138 16.39 -0.93 -6.76
C CYS A 138 17.14 -1.87 -7.74
N GLY A 139 18.04 -2.71 -7.24
CA GLY A 139 18.79 -3.66 -8.06
C GLY A 139 20.22 -3.20 -8.34
N ALA A 140 20.81 -3.66 -9.45
CA ALA A 140 22.19 -3.34 -9.83
C ALA A 140 22.43 -1.84 -10.01
N THR A 141 21.43 -1.08 -10.47
CA THR A 141 21.52 0.39 -10.60
C THR A 141 21.40 1.12 -9.27
N HIS A 142 20.86 0.47 -8.24
CA HIS A 142 20.62 1.04 -6.91
C HIS A 142 20.96 0.01 -5.82
N PRO A 143 22.23 -0.43 -5.72
CA PRO A 143 22.62 -1.56 -4.87
C PRO A 143 22.54 -1.24 -3.37
N LYS A 144 22.50 0.05 -3.02
CA LYS A 144 22.34 0.56 -1.64
C LYS A 144 20.88 0.68 -1.20
N ALA A 145 19.91 0.36 -2.06
CA ALA A 145 18.50 0.40 -1.68
C ALA A 145 18.23 -0.56 -0.51
N VAL A 146 17.38 -0.17 0.44
CA VAL A 146 17.11 -0.94 1.69
C VAL A 146 16.62 -2.36 1.39
N CYS A 147 15.96 -2.56 0.26
CA CYS A 147 15.47 -3.86 -0.18
C CYS A 147 16.56 -4.78 -0.77
N MET A 148 17.79 -4.29 -0.98
CA MET A 148 18.93 -5.06 -1.48
C MET A 148 19.80 -5.53 -0.32
N LYS A 149 19.97 -6.85 -0.17
CA LYS A 149 20.93 -7.45 0.77
C LYS A 149 21.76 -8.51 0.05
N GLY A 150 23.09 -8.36 0.08
CA GLY A 150 24.00 -9.30 -0.59
C GLY A 150 23.71 -9.47 -2.09
N GLY A 151 23.32 -8.39 -2.78
CA GLY A 151 22.96 -8.42 -4.21
C GLY A 151 21.61 -9.07 -4.52
N LYS A 152 20.85 -9.53 -3.52
CA LYS A 152 19.53 -10.14 -3.69
C LYS A 152 18.41 -9.23 -3.17
N TYR A 153 17.24 -9.34 -3.79
CA TYR A 153 16.02 -8.67 -3.33
C TYR A 153 15.46 -9.37 -2.09
N THR A 154 15.34 -8.64 -0.99
CA THR A 154 14.82 -9.15 0.29
C THR A 154 13.32 -9.41 0.27
N ASN A 155 12.56 -8.68 -0.55
CA ASN A 155 11.10 -8.77 -0.62
C ASN A 155 10.60 -9.65 -1.79
N GLY A 156 11.51 -10.39 -2.44
CA GLY A 156 11.18 -11.32 -3.53
C GLY A 156 10.59 -10.64 -4.76
N PHE A 157 11.02 -9.42 -5.07
CA PHE A 157 10.78 -8.78 -6.37
C PHE A 157 11.90 -9.14 -7.36
N PRO A 158 11.62 -9.18 -8.67
CA PRO A 158 10.30 -9.14 -9.29
C PRO A 158 9.45 -10.37 -8.91
N LYS A 159 8.14 -10.18 -8.69
CA LYS A 159 7.18 -11.26 -8.42
C LYS A 159 6.84 -12.00 -9.72
N SER A 160 6.47 -13.27 -9.66
CA SER A 160 6.02 -13.99 -10.86
C SER A 160 4.71 -13.43 -11.41
N LEU A 161 4.58 -13.39 -12.74
CA LEU A 161 3.28 -13.13 -13.38
C LEU A 161 2.32 -14.29 -13.09
N SER A 162 1.04 -13.95 -12.91
CA SER A 162 -0.03 -14.93 -12.71
C SER A 162 -1.35 -14.40 -13.25
N LYS A 163 -2.06 -15.22 -14.03
CA LYS A 163 -3.39 -14.86 -14.57
C LYS A 163 -4.49 -14.89 -13.51
N VAL A 164 -4.26 -15.55 -12.37
CA VAL A 164 -5.24 -15.72 -11.28
C VAL A 164 -4.57 -15.56 -9.92
N THR A 165 -5.32 -15.10 -8.92
CA THR A 165 -4.88 -15.16 -7.53
C THR A 165 -4.94 -16.60 -7.03
N LYS A 166 -3.85 -17.05 -6.40
CA LYS A 166 -3.73 -18.41 -5.85
C LYS A 166 -3.62 -18.33 -4.32
N GLY A 167 -4.45 -19.11 -3.63
CA GLY A 167 -4.34 -19.33 -2.17
C GLY A 167 -3.01 -20.02 -1.83
N ASN A 168 -2.47 -19.77 -0.64
CA ASN A 168 -1.05 -20.05 -0.39
C ASN A 168 -0.72 -21.44 0.17
N VAL A 169 0.48 -21.91 -0.15
CA VAL A 169 1.22 -23.05 0.40
C VAL A 169 2.10 -22.64 1.61
N ALA A 170 2.29 -21.35 1.92
CA ALA A 170 3.20 -20.84 2.97
C ALA A 170 2.81 -19.48 3.65
N GLY A 171 1.52 -19.17 3.88
CA GLY A 171 1.09 -17.95 4.62
C GLY A 171 0.59 -16.68 3.86
N TYR A 172 1.13 -16.27 2.70
CA TYR A 172 0.67 -15.14 1.85
C TYR A 172 0.13 -15.49 0.45
N PRO A 173 -1.01 -14.95 -0.02
CA PRO A 173 -1.53 -15.26 -1.35
C PRO A 173 -0.59 -14.78 -2.48
N VAL A 174 -0.56 -15.54 -3.58
CA VAL A 174 0.05 -15.08 -4.82
C VAL A 174 -1.01 -14.31 -5.59
N TYR A 175 -0.97 -12.99 -5.53
CA TYR A 175 -1.90 -12.12 -6.24
C TYR A 175 -1.77 -12.25 -7.75
N ARG A 176 -2.90 -12.08 -8.46
CA ARG A 176 -2.95 -11.93 -9.91
C ARG A 176 -2.06 -10.76 -10.36
N ARG A 177 -1.20 -11.04 -11.33
CA ARG A 177 -0.27 -10.12 -11.99
C ARG A 177 -0.25 -10.45 -13.47
N ARG A 178 -1.10 -9.80 -14.26
CA ARG A 178 -1.29 -10.09 -15.68
C ARG A 178 -0.14 -9.53 -16.50
N ARG A 179 0.26 -10.26 -17.55
CA ARG A 179 1.12 -9.70 -18.60
C ARG A 179 0.37 -8.59 -19.32
N ARG A 180 1.02 -7.47 -19.62
CA ARG A 180 0.42 -6.37 -20.41
C ARG A 180 0.88 -6.45 -21.88
N ALA A 181 0.39 -5.52 -22.70
CA ALA A 181 0.84 -5.36 -24.07
C ALA A 181 2.30 -4.88 -24.14
N VAL A 182 2.95 -5.13 -25.29
CA VAL A 182 4.29 -4.64 -25.58
C VAL A 182 4.36 -3.12 -25.45
N GLY A 183 5.45 -2.61 -24.88
CA GLY A 183 5.70 -1.19 -24.73
C GLY A 183 6.61 -0.90 -23.55
N GLU A 184 6.71 0.38 -23.19
CA GLU A 184 7.57 0.86 -22.11
C GLU A 184 6.77 1.76 -21.17
N VAL A 185 7.13 1.72 -19.89
CA VAL A 185 6.57 2.61 -18.88
C VAL A 185 7.73 3.25 -18.12
N LEU A 186 7.80 4.57 -18.20
CA LEU A 186 8.70 5.38 -17.39
C LEU A 186 8.03 5.67 -16.04
N THR A 187 8.66 5.25 -14.95
CA THR A 187 8.24 5.61 -13.60
C THR A 187 9.43 5.81 -12.68
N ASN A 188 9.36 6.82 -11.80
CA ASN A 188 10.39 7.15 -10.82
C ASN A 188 11.81 7.22 -11.44
N GLY A 189 11.90 7.78 -12.66
CA GLY A 189 13.16 7.95 -13.39
C GLY A 189 13.75 6.66 -13.96
N LYS A 190 13.00 5.55 -13.99
CA LYS A 190 13.42 4.27 -14.54
C LYS A 190 12.41 3.75 -15.57
N GLU A 191 12.93 3.23 -16.68
CA GLU A 191 12.13 2.53 -17.68
C GLU A 191 11.91 1.07 -17.28
N TYR A 192 10.67 0.61 -17.46
CA TYR A 192 10.26 -0.75 -17.24
C TYR A 192 9.61 -1.28 -18.51
N ASP A 193 9.91 -2.54 -18.85
CA ASP A 193 9.17 -3.29 -19.85
C ASP A 193 7.69 -3.40 -19.41
N ASN A 194 6.80 -2.87 -20.25
CA ASN A 194 5.38 -2.84 -19.96
C ASN A 194 4.77 -4.24 -19.83
N GLU A 195 5.26 -5.22 -20.60
CA GLU A 195 4.74 -6.59 -20.55
C GLU A 195 4.90 -7.20 -19.16
N THR A 196 5.99 -6.84 -18.48
CA THR A 196 6.42 -7.43 -17.20
C THR A 196 6.33 -6.47 -16.01
N ILE A 197 5.93 -5.21 -16.19
CA ILE A 197 5.89 -4.22 -15.09
C ILE A 197 5.04 -4.67 -13.89
N ASN A 198 3.98 -5.45 -14.13
CA ASN A 198 3.13 -5.99 -13.06
C ASN A 198 3.87 -6.94 -12.11
N GLN A 199 5.08 -7.39 -12.44
CA GLN A 199 5.97 -8.08 -11.50
C GLN A 199 6.52 -7.17 -10.40
N TRP A 200 6.53 -5.86 -10.62
CA TRP A 200 7.08 -4.84 -9.73
C TRP A 200 6.01 -4.11 -8.92
N VAL A 201 4.74 -4.27 -9.26
CA VAL A 201 3.63 -3.60 -8.54
C VAL A 201 3.53 -4.12 -7.10
N VAL A 202 3.57 -3.23 -6.12
CA VAL A 202 3.23 -3.51 -4.73
C VAL A 202 1.70 -3.63 -4.65
N PRO A 203 1.14 -4.68 -4.02
CA PRO A 203 -0.31 -4.84 -3.93
C PRO A 203 -0.97 -3.63 -3.25
N TYR A 204 -2.08 -3.15 -3.82
CA TYR A 204 -2.81 -1.97 -3.36
C TYR A 204 -4.33 -2.20 -3.47
N ASN A 205 -5.12 -1.45 -2.72
CA ASN A 205 -6.56 -1.39 -2.92
C ASN A 205 -6.89 -0.26 -3.92
N PRO A 206 -7.57 -0.54 -5.05
CA PRO A 206 -7.88 0.47 -6.05
C PRO A 206 -8.69 1.67 -5.54
N CYS A 207 -9.65 1.46 -4.64
CA CYS A 207 -10.52 2.52 -4.13
C CYS A 207 -9.78 3.43 -3.13
N LEU A 208 -9.04 2.84 -2.19
CA LEU A 208 -8.23 3.59 -1.21
C LEU A 208 -7.08 4.34 -1.90
N SER A 209 -6.56 3.83 -3.03
CA SER A 209 -5.47 4.45 -3.78
C SER A 209 -5.92 5.48 -4.83
N GLN A 210 -7.21 5.81 -4.90
CA GLN A 210 -7.79 6.74 -5.88
C GLN A 210 -7.94 8.18 -5.36
N LYS A 211 -7.22 8.55 -4.28
CA LYS A 211 -7.42 9.79 -3.52
C LYS A 211 -6.18 10.67 -3.46
#